data_AF-A0A246FG71-F1
#
_entry.id   AF-A0A246FG71-F1
#
_cell.length_a   1.000
_cell.length_b   1.000
_cell.length_c   1.000
_cell.angle_alpha   90.00
_cell.angle_beta   90.00
_cell.angle_gamma   90.00
#
_symmetry.space_group_name_H-M   'P 1'
#
loop_
_entity.id
_entity.type
_entity.pdbx_description
1 polymer ?
#
loop_
_entity_poly.entity_id
_entity_poly.type
_entity_poly.pdbx_seq_one_letter_code
_entity_poly.pdbx_strand_id
1 'polypeptide(L)'
;MHALLYQPLGPASVVQLHADLPNDVLDQIPFLRLTEAFLRLLQRETPLRLTPLGALPRKYLRELYASGFILEEGLETGLFTLSREIDSLAITTLHQTTRLAGLARLVRGELLLTKKGAQLLDPAHRLALWALVLDTFTNRFLWASHDG
;
A
#
# COMPACT_ATOMS: atom_id res chain seq x y z
N MET A 1 -2.07 -28.15 -10.70
CA MET A 1 -0.72 -27.86 -10.18
C MET A 1 -0.09 -26.66 -10.86
N HIS A 2 0.07 -26.63 -12.19
CA HIS A 2 0.74 -25.51 -12.89
C HIS A 2 0.14 -24.12 -12.57
N ALA A 3 -1.19 -23.96 -12.68
CA ALA A 3 -1.84 -22.67 -12.37
C ALA A 3 -1.63 -22.23 -10.91
N LEU A 4 -1.64 -23.15 -9.94
CA LEU A 4 -1.43 -22.82 -8.53
C LEU A 4 -0.02 -22.25 -8.26
N LEU A 5 1.00 -22.71 -8.99
CA LEU A 5 2.39 -22.28 -8.78
C LEU A 5 2.71 -20.95 -9.45
N TYR A 6 2.12 -20.68 -10.63
CA TYR A 6 2.49 -19.51 -11.44
C TYR A 6 1.43 -18.42 -11.46
N GLN A 7 0.17 -18.76 -11.21
CA GLN A 7 -0.98 -17.83 -11.21
C GLN A 7 -1.98 -18.25 -10.11
N PRO A 8 -1.57 -18.25 -8.83
CA PRO A 8 -2.34 -18.84 -7.73
C PRO A 8 -3.75 -18.26 -7.56
N LEU A 9 -4.00 -17.04 -8.03
CA LEU A 9 -5.29 -16.34 -7.96
C LEU A 9 -5.95 -16.17 -9.34
N GLY A 10 -5.41 -16.80 -10.38
CA GLY A 10 -5.96 -16.76 -11.73
C GLY A 10 -7.24 -17.60 -11.89
N PRO A 11 -8.02 -17.38 -12.95
CA PRO A 11 -9.30 -18.07 -13.16
C PRO A 11 -9.16 -19.60 -13.34
N ALA A 12 -7.98 -20.07 -13.73
CA ALA A 12 -7.68 -21.51 -13.86
C ALA A 12 -7.11 -22.13 -12.56
N SER A 13 -6.92 -21.32 -11.50
CA SER A 13 -6.45 -21.80 -10.21
C SER A 13 -7.62 -22.36 -9.38
N VAL A 14 -7.29 -23.34 -8.54
CA VAL A 14 -8.21 -23.91 -7.54
C VAL A 14 -8.41 -22.99 -6.33
N VAL A 15 -7.54 -21.98 -6.19
CA VAL A 15 -7.66 -20.90 -5.22
C VAL A 15 -8.02 -19.63 -5.99
N GLN A 16 -9.03 -18.90 -5.53
CA GLN A 16 -9.49 -17.67 -6.17
C GLN A 16 -9.86 -16.63 -5.11
N LEU A 17 -9.79 -15.36 -5.48
CA LEU A 17 -10.34 -14.30 -4.64
C LEU A 17 -11.88 -14.37 -4.68
N HIS A 18 -12.51 -14.25 -3.52
CA HIS A 18 -13.95 -14.13 -3.44
C HIS A 18 -14.42 -12.88 -4.19
N ALA A 19 -15.37 -13.08 -5.10
CA ALA A 19 -15.90 -12.02 -5.97
C ALA A 19 -16.80 -11.02 -5.22
N ASP A 20 -17.30 -11.40 -4.06
CA ASP A 20 -18.10 -10.56 -3.18
C ASP A 20 -17.61 -10.77 -1.75
N LEU A 21 -17.14 -9.69 -1.13
CA LEU A 21 -16.66 -9.67 0.25
C LEU A 21 -17.30 -8.48 0.96
N PRO A 22 -17.90 -8.70 2.14
CA PRO A 22 -18.49 -7.61 2.89
C PRO A 22 -17.39 -6.71 3.48
N ASN A 23 -17.75 -5.45 3.71
CA ASN A 23 -16.79 -4.41 4.11
C ASN A 23 -16.12 -4.67 5.46
N ASP A 24 -16.80 -5.37 6.37
CA ASP A 24 -16.28 -5.78 7.68
C ASP A 24 -15.14 -6.81 7.56
N VAL A 25 -15.15 -7.65 6.52
CA VAL A 25 -14.01 -8.54 6.20
C VAL A 25 -12.85 -7.73 5.62
N LEU A 26 -13.13 -6.80 4.70
CA LEU A 26 -12.10 -5.92 4.14
C LEU A 26 -11.46 -5.02 5.21
N ASP A 27 -12.21 -4.64 6.23
CA ASP A 27 -11.73 -3.85 7.36
C ASP A 27 -10.70 -4.57 8.23
N GLN A 28 -10.67 -5.90 8.17
CA GLN A 28 -9.70 -6.72 8.87
C GLN A 28 -8.36 -6.81 8.12
N ILE A 29 -8.26 -6.29 6.89
CA ILE A 29 -7.04 -6.34 6.08
C ILE A 29 -6.21 -5.07 6.37
N PRO A 30 -5.15 -5.13 7.19
CA PRO A 30 -4.54 -3.90 7.69
C PRO A 30 -3.79 -3.12 6.62
N PHE A 31 -3.18 -3.83 5.66
CA PHE A 31 -2.50 -3.19 4.54
C PHE A 31 -3.46 -2.48 3.57
N LEU A 32 -4.70 -2.98 3.43
CA LEU A 32 -5.74 -2.28 2.67
C LEU A 32 -6.13 -0.97 3.39
N ARG A 33 -6.36 -1.03 4.70
CA ARG A 33 -6.69 0.15 5.52
C ARG A 33 -5.57 1.20 5.48
N LEU A 34 -4.32 0.76 5.55
CA LEU A 34 -3.15 1.63 5.39
C LEU A 34 -3.09 2.24 3.99
N THR A 35 -3.40 1.45 2.95
CA THR A 35 -3.48 1.94 1.57
C THR A 35 -4.54 3.02 1.41
N GLU A 36 -5.76 2.79 1.90
CA GLU A 36 -6.83 3.79 1.87
C GLU A 36 -6.43 5.07 2.60
N ALA A 37 -5.83 4.96 3.78
CA ALA A 37 -5.35 6.12 4.54
C ALA A 37 -4.32 6.93 3.74
N PHE A 38 -3.39 6.25 3.07
CA PHE A 38 -2.40 6.91 2.23
C PHE A 38 -3.02 7.58 1.00
N LEU A 39 -3.95 6.93 0.32
CA LEU A 39 -4.62 7.54 -0.83
C LEU A 39 -5.46 8.76 -0.42
N ARG A 40 -6.13 8.73 0.75
CA ARG A 40 -6.83 9.90 1.32
C ARG A 40 -5.86 11.02 1.69
N LEU A 41 -4.70 10.68 2.23
CA LEU A 41 -3.62 11.64 2.49
C LEU A 41 -3.15 12.30 1.20
N LEU A 42 -2.95 11.53 0.12
CA LEU A 42 -2.63 12.10 -1.18
C LEU A 42 -3.78 12.97 -1.71
N GLN A 43 -5.04 12.53 -1.57
CA GLN A 43 -6.20 13.32 -1.98
C GLN A 43 -6.25 14.68 -1.28
N ARG A 44 -5.92 14.72 0.02
CA ARG A 44 -5.90 15.93 0.85
C ARG A 44 -4.78 16.89 0.47
N GLU A 45 -3.59 16.37 0.17
CA GLU A 45 -2.38 17.20 0.01
C GLU A 45 -2.04 17.55 -1.45
N THR A 46 -2.65 16.88 -2.45
CA THR A 46 -2.15 16.87 -3.85
C THR A 46 -1.78 18.27 -4.38
N PRO A 47 -0.50 18.51 -4.74
CA PRO A 47 0.63 17.56 -4.73
C PRO A 47 1.32 17.40 -3.35
N LEU A 48 1.67 16.16 -2.98
CA LEU A 48 2.52 15.87 -1.83
C LEU A 48 4.00 15.93 -2.24
N ARG A 49 4.74 16.91 -1.72
CA ARG A 49 6.18 17.03 -2.01
C ARG A 49 7.00 16.00 -1.23
N LEU A 50 7.79 15.20 -1.94
CA LEU A 50 8.73 14.25 -1.33
C LEU A 50 10.01 14.95 -0.86
N THR A 51 10.78 14.26 -0.04
CA THR A 51 12.14 14.66 0.29
C THR A 51 13.04 14.61 -0.95
N PRO A 52 14.23 15.23 -0.94
CA PRO A 52 15.18 15.15 -2.06
C PRO A 52 15.59 13.72 -2.45
N LEU A 53 15.53 12.79 -1.50
CA LEU A 53 15.82 11.36 -1.72
C LEU A 53 14.61 10.58 -2.25
N GLY A 54 13.49 11.25 -2.50
CA GLY A 54 12.25 10.60 -2.97
C GLY A 54 11.49 9.84 -1.88
N ALA A 55 11.82 10.03 -0.60
CA ALA A 55 11.08 9.47 0.53
C ALA A 55 9.96 10.41 1.01
N LEU A 56 8.96 9.85 1.67
CA LEU A 56 7.88 10.58 2.34
C LEU A 56 8.45 11.47 3.46
N PRO A 57 8.00 12.73 3.56
CA PRO A 57 8.33 13.60 4.69
C PRO A 57 7.92 12.99 6.03
N ARG A 58 8.76 13.19 7.07
CA ARG A 58 8.59 12.62 8.42
C ARG A 58 7.21 12.87 9.04
N LYS A 59 6.58 14.02 8.75
CA LYS A 59 5.23 14.33 9.26
C LYS A 59 4.19 13.31 8.76
N TYR A 60 4.25 12.92 7.50
CA TYR A 60 3.32 11.96 6.91
C TYR A 60 3.67 10.52 7.28
N LEU A 61 4.96 10.20 7.45
CA LEU A 61 5.37 8.91 8.03
C LEU A 61 4.72 8.68 9.39
N ARG A 62 4.83 9.67 10.29
CA ARG A 62 4.25 9.61 11.63
C ARG A 62 2.72 9.58 11.60
N GLU A 63 2.09 10.36 10.74
CA GLU A 63 0.63 10.35 10.56
C GLU A 63 0.13 8.96 10.14
N LEU A 64 0.76 8.35 9.12
CA LEU A 64 0.41 7.02 8.65
C LEU A 64 0.65 5.96 9.71
N TYR A 65 1.79 5.99 10.39
CA TYR A 65 2.10 5.02 11.44
C TYR A 65 1.14 5.12 12.63
N ALA A 66 0.78 6.35 13.04
CA ALA A 66 -0.17 6.61 14.12
C ALA A 66 -1.59 6.08 13.85
N SER A 67 -1.91 5.71 12.59
CA SER A 67 -3.17 5.01 12.30
C SER A 67 -3.26 3.62 12.94
N GLY A 68 -2.12 3.03 13.33
CA GLY A 68 -2.06 1.78 14.08
C GLY A 68 -2.49 0.55 13.30
N PHE A 69 -2.64 0.63 11.96
CA PHE A 69 -3.04 -0.52 11.16
C PHE A 69 -1.96 -1.60 11.14
N ILE A 70 -0.68 -1.22 11.04
CA ILE A 70 0.45 -2.17 11.08
C ILE A 70 1.46 -1.62 12.08
N LEU A 71 1.65 -2.36 13.17
CA LEU A 71 2.65 -2.08 14.19
C LEU A 71 3.87 -2.96 13.93
N GLU A 72 5.06 -2.43 14.19
CA GLU A 72 6.33 -3.11 13.96
C GLU A 72 7.08 -3.17 15.29
N GLU A 73 7.41 -4.38 15.74
CA GLU A 73 7.92 -4.65 17.10
C GLU A 73 9.08 -3.73 17.51
N GLY A 74 10.04 -3.48 16.61
CA GLY A 74 11.19 -2.63 16.91
C GLY A 74 10.84 -1.15 17.14
N LEU A 75 9.74 -0.66 16.56
CA LEU A 75 9.22 0.68 16.84
C LEU A 75 8.45 0.70 18.16
N GLU A 76 7.61 -0.31 18.40
CA GLU A 76 6.77 -0.40 19.60
C GLU A 76 7.58 -0.62 20.88
N THR A 77 8.67 -1.37 20.79
CA THR A 77 9.61 -1.61 21.89
C THR A 77 10.63 -0.48 22.05
N GLY A 78 10.70 0.45 21.10
CA GLY A 78 11.68 1.54 21.09
C GLY A 78 13.11 1.11 20.73
N LEU A 79 13.29 -0.09 20.16
CA LEU A 79 14.59 -0.55 19.64
C LEU A 79 15.14 0.42 18.58
N PHE A 80 14.27 1.00 17.76
CA PHE A 80 14.58 2.10 16.87
C PHE A 80 13.41 3.08 16.76
N THR A 81 13.63 4.21 16.07
CA THR A 81 12.60 5.26 15.91
C THR A 81 12.21 5.42 14.45
N LEU A 82 10.96 5.81 14.20
CA LEU A 82 10.48 6.14 12.86
C LEU A 82 11.02 7.51 12.43
N SER A 83 12.23 7.52 11.88
CA SER A 83 12.95 8.73 11.46
C SER A 83 13.05 8.85 9.95
N ARG A 84 13.10 7.71 9.24
CA ARG A 84 13.15 7.56 7.79
C ARG A 84 12.06 6.59 7.33
N GLU A 85 11.69 6.67 6.07
CA GLU A 85 10.70 5.76 5.47
C GLU A 85 11.10 4.29 5.61
N ILE A 86 12.39 3.99 5.38
CA ILE A 86 12.95 2.64 5.49
C ILE A 86 12.97 2.06 6.91
N ASP A 87 12.73 2.89 7.93
CA ASP A 87 12.59 2.39 9.29
C ASP A 87 11.21 1.71 9.50
N SER A 88 10.29 1.77 8.52
CA SER A 88 9.05 1.00 8.49
C SER A 88 8.94 0.23 7.18
N LEU A 89 8.94 -1.10 7.29
CA LEU A 89 8.78 -1.96 6.12
C LEU A 89 7.40 -1.76 5.51
N ALA A 90 6.37 -1.61 6.34
CA ALA A 90 5.00 -1.40 5.91
C ALA A 90 4.84 -0.11 5.09
N ILE A 91 5.41 1.01 5.56
CA ILE A 91 5.30 2.29 4.85
C ILE A 91 6.14 2.30 3.57
N THR A 92 7.35 1.72 3.59
CA THR A 92 8.16 1.57 2.38
C THR A 92 7.43 0.74 1.32
N THR A 93 6.87 -0.40 1.73
CA THR A 93 6.05 -1.27 0.87
C THR A 93 4.86 -0.52 0.29
N LEU A 94 4.14 0.24 1.13
CA LEU A 94 2.98 1.03 0.75
C LEU A 94 3.32 2.06 -0.34
N HIS A 95 4.38 2.84 -0.13
CA HIS A 95 4.79 3.88 -1.05
C HIS A 95 5.18 3.30 -2.42
N GLN A 96 5.91 2.19 -2.44
CA GLN A 96 6.28 1.50 -3.68
C GLN A 96 5.09 0.83 -4.36
N THR A 97 4.30 0.04 -3.62
CA THR A 97 3.15 -0.70 -4.15
C THR A 97 2.12 0.22 -4.78
N THR A 98 1.80 1.34 -4.14
CA THR A 98 0.81 2.30 -4.66
C THR A 98 1.27 2.99 -5.94
N ARG A 99 2.58 3.23 -6.09
CA ARG A 99 3.17 3.72 -7.35
C ARG A 99 3.14 2.67 -8.44
N LEU A 100 3.54 1.43 -8.14
CA LEU A 100 3.50 0.31 -9.09
C LEU A 100 2.06 0.03 -9.55
N ALA A 101 1.09 0.06 -8.66
CA ALA A 101 -0.34 -0.15 -8.94
C ALA A 101 -0.96 0.98 -9.80
N GLY A 102 -0.25 2.09 -9.98
CA GLY A 102 -0.74 3.29 -10.66
C GLY A 102 -1.78 4.07 -9.86
N LEU A 103 -1.83 3.88 -8.54
CA LEU A 103 -2.70 4.62 -7.62
C LEU A 103 -2.11 6.01 -7.30
N ALA A 104 -0.78 6.08 -7.23
CA ALA A 104 -0.02 7.32 -7.08
C ALA A 104 0.99 7.49 -8.22
N ARG A 105 1.32 8.72 -8.57
CA ARG A 105 2.29 9.03 -9.63
C ARG A 105 3.30 10.06 -9.13
N LEU A 106 4.59 9.76 -9.34
CA LEU A 106 5.69 10.68 -9.06
C LEU A 106 5.94 11.60 -10.26
N VAL A 107 5.93 12.90 -10.05
CA VAL A 107 6.24 13.93 -11.05
C VAL A 107 7.16 14.96 -10.39
N ARG A 108 8.41 15.09 -10.88
CA ARG A 108 9.38 16.12 -10.41
C ARG A 108 9.55 16.19 -8.88
N GLY A 109 9.58 15.04 -8.20
CA GLY A 109 9.71 14.97 -6.74
C GLY A 109 8.40 15.18 -5.96
N GLU A 110 7.27 15.28 -6.66
CA GLU A 110 5.94 15.37 -6.08
C GLU A 110 5.15 14.10 -6.34
N LEU A 111 4.46 13.61 -5.32
CA LEU A 111 3.58 12.46 -5.40
C LEU A 111 2.13 12.94 -5.51
N LEU A 112 1.44 12.49 -6.56
CA LEU A 112 0.08 12.87 -6.87
C LEU A 112 -0.84 11.64 -6.84
N LEU A 113 -2.06 11.82 -6.33
CA LEU A 113 -3.11 10.83 -6.50
C LEU A 113 -3.53 10.76 -7.97
N THR A 114 -3.63 9.55 -8.54
CA THR A 114 -4.12 9.39 -9.91
C THR A 114 -5.64 9.36 -9.95
N LYS A 115 -6.24 9.56 -11.14
CA LYS A 115 -7.69 9.37 -11.34
C LYS A 115 -8.14 7.96 -10.93
N LYS A 116 -7.32 6.95 -11.25
CA LYS A 116 -7.55 5.56 -10.84
C LYS A 116 -7.54 5.42 -9.31
N GLY A 117 -6.55 6.03 -8.64
CA GLY A 117 -6.48 6.04 -7.18
C GLY A 117 -7.70 6.71 -6.54
N ALA A 118 -8.14 7.84 -7.07
CA ALA A 118 -9.33 8.55 -6.59
C ALA A 118 -10.62 7.74 -6.80
N GLN A 119 -10.78 7.07 -7.94
CA GLN A 119 -11.96 6.23 -8.21
C GLN A 119 -12.03 5.02 -7.27
N LEU A 120 -10.88 4.37 -7.02
CA LEU A 120 -10.80 3.16 -6.19
C LEU A 120 -10.91 3.45 -4.68
N LEU A 121 -10.88 4.73 -4.27
CA LEU A 121 -11.18 5.15 -2.90
C LEU A 121 -12.68 5.13 -2.57
N ASP A 122 -13.55 5.04 -3.58
CA ASP A 122 -14.99 4.90 -3.38
C ASP A 122 -15.29 3.59 -2.64
N PRO A 123 -16.12 3.60 -1.57
CA PRO A 123 -16.55 2.40 -0.87
C PRO A 123 -17.07 1.27 -1.77
N ALA A 124 -17.71 1.59 -2.90
CA ALA A 124 -18.20 0.60 -3.87
C ALA A 124 -17.07 -0.15 -4.60
N HIS A 125 -15.84 0.38 -4.59
CA HIS A 125 -14.69 -0.20 -5.29
C HIS A 125 -13.63 -0.80 -4.35
N ARG A 126 -13.90 -0.94 -3.05
CA ARG A 126 -12.90 -1.43 -2.07
C ARG A 126 -12.36 -2.81 -2.40
N LEU A 127 -13.20 -3.74 -2.85
CA LEU A 127 -12.75 -5.07 -3.27
C LEU A 127 -11.81 -4.99 -4.49
N ALA A 128 -12.12 -4.12 -5.45
CA ALA A 128 -11.27 -3.89 -6.62
C ALA A 128 -9.94 -3.24 -6.24
N LEU A 129 -9.95 -2.31 -5.27
CA LEU A 129 -8.72 -1.74 -4.70
C LEU A 129 -7.86 -2.83 -4.08
N TRP A 130 -8.46 -3.69 -3.24
CA TRP A 130 -7.75 -4.79 -2.60
C TRP A 130 -7.15 -5.77 -3.62
N ALA A 131 -7.94 -6.23 -4.59
CA ALA A 131 -7.46 -7.15 -5.62
C ALA A 131 -6.25 -6.59 -6.37
N LEU A 132 -6.28 -5.30 -6.72
CA LEU A 132 -5.16 -4.61 -7.38
C LEU A 132 -3.93 -4.50 -6.48
N VAL A 133 -4.11 -4.15 -5.20
CA VAL A 133 -3.01 -4.00 -4.24
C VAL A 133 -2.34 -5.35 -4.02
N LEU A 134 -3.14 -6.41 -3.79
CA LEU A 134 -2.65 -7.76 -3.60
C LEU A 134 -1.89 -8.25 -4.84
N ASP A 135 -2.49 -8.15 -6.03
CA ASP A 135 -1.83 -8.54 -7.28
C ASP A 135 -0.51 -7.78 -7.51
N THR A 136 -0.51 -6.46 -7.27
CA THR A 136 0.70 -5.66 -7.43
C THR A 136 1.79 -6.10 -6.45
N PHE A 137 1.42 -6.32 -5.19
CA PHE A 137 2.32 -6.77 -4.15
C PHE A 137 2.90 -8.16 -4.43
N THR A 138 2.10 -9.10 -4.94
CA THR A 138 2.58 -10.46 -5.18
C THR A 138 3.33 -10.62 -6.49
N ASN A 139 2.92 -9.92 -7.56
CA ASN A 139 3.41 -10.19 -8.92
C ASN A 139 4.36 -9.11 -9.47
N ARG A 140 4.36 -7.90 -8.90
CA ARG A 140 5.07 -6.74 -9.48
C ARG A 140 6.04 -6.07 -8.51
N PHE A 141 5.87 -6.30 -7.22
CA PHE A 141 6.74 -5.77 -6.19
C PHE A 141 8.12 -6.42 -6.24
N LEU A 142 9.19 -5.62 -6.11
CA LEU A 142 10.56 -6.13 -6.08
C LEU A 142 10.91 -6.57 -4.65
N TRP A 143 10.55 -7.80 -4.32
CA TRP A 143 10.79 -8.38 -2.99
C TRP A 143 12.26 -8.39 -2.56
N ALA A 144 13.18 -8.56 -3.52
CA ALA A 144 14.61 -8.48 -3.27
C ALA A 144 15.07 -7.15 -2.63
N SER A 145 14.28 -6.08 -2.75
CA SER A 145 14.59 -4.80 -2.07
C SER A 145 14.37 -4.85 -0.55
N HIS A 146 13.76 -5.90 -0.03
CA HIS A 146 13.50 -6.14 1.39
C HIS A 146 14.32 -7.30 1.99
N ASP A 147 15.17 -7.96 1.19
CA ASP A 147 16.00 -9.11 1.61
C ASP A 147 17.33 -8.65 2.22
N GLY A 148 17.25 -7.77 3.24
CA GLY A 148 18.39 -7.11 3.89
C GLY A 148 19.52 -8.03 4.36
#